data_AF-A0A1H9RS92-F1
#
_entry.id   AF-A0A1H9RS92-F1
#
_cell.length_a   1.000
_cell.length_b   1.000
_cell.length_c   1.000
_cell.angle_alpha   90.00
_cell.angle_beta   90.00
_cell.angle_gamma   90.00
#
_symmetry.space_group_name_H-M   'P 1'
#
loop_
_entity.id
_entity.type
_entity.pdbx_description
1 polymer ?
#
loop_
_entity_poly.entity_id
_entity_poly.type
_entity_poly.pdbx_seq_one_letter_code
_entity_poly.pdbx_strand_id
1 'polypeptide(L)'
;MLKTVLKNNRMRKIYLFILLGFCINGFGQSLTYTVKIHYEGSRSGCHGGGLHWSFSGDSNIIGSGSLTINNEVGDKTYPTVSKYSQFKLNLNITCVPLGAATVDCNDDFDYKLFAPDLLKSIKEMQISGCIGDVSVTEFKPNGLSISSASTEVCSGTDFTLTASPAGFPDVAYHWQYSTDKGITWINFPATMQKSEGSSVRTTNDTPNINFSMDEILGTNHSDFFNKQIYFRLGYDERPFTTATAITYSACAPVVTGISYEGPKCSGDTINKIEVTFDRELYIDKGEVLKSFSLRDRINPMISIFQFLTDVTFSGKMFSFQKTDLDKIILENGHKYFIQQQAYIGTAGKGILDSDSQYDLEYVAPAALKFIATKKQDVSCNGGSDGTIEIKVWGGTPKTEGLKYNYYVDGNLLTQNITETTTSGETTAILPGISVLKDVNGLIIPHQIKVTDAENCFEK
;
A
#
# COMPACT_ATOMS: atom_id res chain seq x y z
N MET A 1 20.87 74.81 -28.99
CA MET A 1 20.75 74.29 -27.62
C MET A 1 19.64 73.24 -27.65
N LEU A 2 19.82 72.00 -28.06
CA LEU A 2 20.61 70.88 -27.52
C LEU A 2 20.45 70.63 -26.00
N LYS A 3 20.08 69.37 -25.68
CA LYS A 3 20.20 68.64 -24.39
C LYS A 3 19.10 68.89 -23.34
N THR A 4 18.46 67.90 -22.69
CA THR A 4 18.60 66.43 -22.60
C THR A 4 17.33 65.85 -21.99
N VAL A 5 16.76 64.79 -22.58
CA VAL A 5 15.76 63.91 -21.93
C VAL A 5 16.50 62.78 -21.21
N LEU A 6 16.24 62.64 -19.92
CA LEU A 6 16.84 61.61 -19.05
C LEU A 6 16.22 60.23 -19.33
N LYS A 7 17.00 59.43 -20.03
CA LYS A 7 17.31 58.00 -19.82
C LYS A 7 16.59 57.33 -18.62
N ASN A 8 15.74 56.33 -18.91
CA ASN A 8 15.77 55.06 -18.18
C ASN A 8 14.98 53.98 -18.95
N ASN A 9 15.62 53.36 -19.94
CA ASN A 9 15.14 52.09 -20.50
C ASN A 9 16.11 50.99 -20.07
N ARG A 10 15.60 50.11 -19.20
CA ARG A 10 16.27 48.89 -18.71
C ARG A 10 16.74 48.06 -19.90
N MET A 11 18.03 47.76 -19.92
CA MET A 11 18.63 46.77 -20.81
C MET A 11 17.97 45.40 -20.59
N ARG A 12 17.25 44.92 -21.60
CA ARG A 12 16.80 43.53 -21.71
C ARG A 12 18.04 42.68 -21.99
N LYS A 13 18.60 42.03 -20.96
CA LYS A 13 19.66 41.03 -21.13
C LYS A 13 19.06 39.83 -21.86
N ILE A 14 19.33 39.72 -23.14
CA ILE A 14 19.08 38.50 -23.94
C ILE A 14 20.13 37.48 -23.48
N TYR A 15 19.70 36.50 -22.70
CA TYR A 15 20.52 35.33 -22.39
C TYR A 15 20.51 34.42 -23.62
N LEU A 16 21.51 34.59 -24.49
CA LEU A 16 21.83 33.64 -25.54
C LEU A 16 22.42 32.39 -24.86
N PHE A 17 21.60 31.35 -24.66
CA PHE A 17 22.09 30.03 -24.25
C PHE A 17 22.94 29.47 -25.39
N ILE A 18 24.27 29.58 -25.26
CA ILE A 18 25.23 28.87 -26.09
C ILE A 18 25.14 27.39 -25.70
N LEU A 19 24.39 26.62 -26.48
CA LEU A 19 24.31 25.18 -26.39
C LEU A 19 25.50 24.59 -27.18
N LEU A 20 26.70 24.75 -26.63
CA LEU A 20 27.91 24.12 -27.16
C LEU A 20 28.76 23.61 -26.00
N GLY A 21 28.92 22.29 -25.94
CA GLY A 21 30.05 21.67 -25.26
C GLY A 21 29.75 20.81 -24.03
N PHE A 22 28.78 19.89 -24.10
CA PHE A 22 28.83 18.65 -23.30
C PHE A 22 28.24 17.47 -24.09
N CYS A 23 28.86 17.16 -25.23
CA CYS A 23 28.75 15.84 -25.86
C CYS A 23 30.12 15.15 -25.80
N ILE A 24 30.59 14.86 -24.59
CA ILE A 24 31.63 13.86 -24.33
C ILE A 24 31.28 13.14 -23.04
N ASN A 25 30.18 12.40 -23.05
CA ASN A 25 29.97 11.30 -22.12
C ASN A 25 29.43 10.13 -22.94
N GLY A 26 30.26 9.12 -23.18
CA GLY A 26 29.83 7.87 -23.82
C GLY A 26 30.67 7.39 -25.00
N PHE A 27 32.01 7.40 -24.89
CA PHE A 27 32.74 6.31 -25.56
C PHE A 27 32.29 5.01 -24.88
N GLY A 28 31.68 4.11 -25.64
CA GLY A 28 30.95 2.94 -25.15
C GLY A 28 31.74 2.15 -24.11
N GLN A 29 31.28 2.17 -22.86
CA GLN A 29 31.72 1.18 -21.89
C GLN A 29 31.27 -0.18 -22.42
N SER A 30 32.25 -1.03 -22.72
CA SER A 30 31.93 -2.41 -23.11
C SER A 30 31.33 -3.09 -21.89
N LEU A 31 30.05 -3.48 -21.99
CA LEU A 31 29.39 -4.26 -20.95
C LEU A 31 30.13 -5.59 -20.79
N THR A 32 30.50 -5.92 -19.55
CA THR A 32 31.28 -7.12 -19.24
C THR A 32 30.68 -7.88 -18.05
N TYR A 33 31.09 -9.13 -17.92
CA TYR A 33 30.80 -10.00 -16.79
C TYR A 33 32.10 -10.33 -16.04
N THR A 34 31.98 -10.50 -14.73
CA THR A 34 32.95 -11.27 -13.93
C THR A 34 32.50 -12.73 -13.92
N VAL A 35 33.40 -13.63 -14.27
CA VAL A 35 33.17 -15.09 -14.26
C VAL A 35 34.23 -15.77 -13.41
N LYS A 36 33.84 -16.65 -12.49
CA LYS A 36 34.76 -17.52 -11.76
C LYS A 36 34.48 -18.97 -12.12
N ILE A 37 35.53 -19.69 -12.50
CA ILE A 37 35.51 -21.12 -12.77
C ILE A 37 36.25 -21.84 -11.65
N HIS A 38 35.59 -22.82 -11.05
CA HIS A 38 36.18 -23.76 -10.11
C HIS A 38 36.38 -25.10 -10.80
N TYR A 39 37.47 -25.78 -10.49
CA TYR A 39 37.77 -27.09 -11.07
C TYR A 39 38.58 -27.92 -10.08
N GLU A 40 38.22 -29.18 -9.97
CA GLU A 40 38.82 -30.14 -9.06
C GLU A 40 39.09 -31.44 -9.82
N GLY A 41 40.29 -31.97 -9.66
CA GLY A 41 40.66 -33.30 -10.14
C GLY A 41 40.73 -34.29 -8.99
N SER A 42 40.40 -35.55 -9.22
CA SER A 42 40.50 -36.65 -8.25
C SER A 42 41.23 -37.84 -8.85
N ARG A 43 42.02 -38.55 -8.04
CA ARG A 43 42.79 -39.73 -8.46
C ARG A 43 42.00 -41.05 -8.51
N SER A 44 40.70 -41.03 -8.21
CA SER A 44 39.93 -42.26 -8.08
C SER A 44 39.89 -43.05 -9.41
N GLY A 45 40.55 -44.22 -9.46
CA GLY A 45 40.43 -45.19 -10.55
C GLY A 45 41.39 -45.07 -11.74
N CYS A 46 42.18 -43.99 -11.84
CA CYS A 46 43.06 -43.75 -13.01
C CYS A 46 44.56 -43.78 -12.67
N HIS A 47 45.34 -44.52 -13.47
CA HIS A 47 46.80 -44.62 -13.34
C HIS A 47 47.52 -43.41 -13.92
N GLY A 48 47.00 -42.92 -15.05
CA GLY A 48 47.56 -41.83 -15.87
C GLY A 48 46.45 -41.17 -16.68
N GLY A 49 46.70 -39.96 -17.19
CA GLY A 49 45.67 -39.13 -17.81
C GLY A 49 45.54 -37.77 -17.13
N GLY A 50 44.44 -37.08 -17.38
CA GLY A 50 44.22 -35.74 -16.88
C GLY A 50 42.87 -35.18 -17.31
N LEU A 51 42.53 -34.07 -16.68
CA LEU A 51 41.32 -33.30 -16.94
C LEU A 51 41.71 -32.03 -17.69
N HIS A 52 41.04 -31.72 -18.79
CA HIS A 52 41.16 -30.46 -19.50
C HIS A 52 39.78 -29.80 -19.57
N TRP A 53 39.70 -28.52 -19.27
CA TRP A 53 38.47 -27.76 -19.41
C TRP A 53 38.71 -26.50 -20.23
N SER A 54 37.67 -26.06 -20.94
CA SER A 54 37.65 -24.76 -21.59
C SER A 54 36.31 -24.06 -21.39
N PHE A 55 36.36 -22.75 -21.24
CA PHE A 55 35.20 -21.88 -21.14
C PHE A 55 35.25 -20.86 -22.28
N SER A 56 34.18 -20.80 -23.07
CA SER A 56 34.07 -19.90 -24.21
C SER A 56 32.77 -19.11 -24.18
N GLY A 57 32.80 -17.91 -24.75
CA GLY A 57 31.64 -17.06 -24.98
C GLY A 57 31.40 -16.90 -26.47
N ASP A 58 30.20 -17.25 -26.91
CA ASP A 58 29.86 -17.52 -28.30
C ASP A 58 30.94 -18.43 -28.95
N SER A 59 31.76 -17.91 -29.87
CA SER A 59 32.85 -18.65 -30.52
C SER A 59 34.26 -18.31 -29.99
N ASN A 60 34.38 -17.51 -28.91
CA ASN A 60 35.66 -17.02 -28.41
C ASN A 60 36.05 -17.74 -27.11
N ILE A 61 37.25 -18.31 -27.06
CA ILE A 61 37.79 -18.92 -25.84
C ILE A 61 38.10 -17.80 -24.83
N ILE A 62 37.48 -17.88 -23.66
CA ILE A 62 37.71 -16.97 -22.53
C ILE A 62 38.87 -17.50 -21.68
N GLY A 63 38.91 -18.81 -21.48
CA GLY A 63 39.98 -19.46 -20.75
C GLY A 63 39.90 -20.98 -20.77
N SER A 64 40.98 -21.60 -20.31
CA SER A 64 41.09 -23.05 -20.20
C SER A 64 42.03 -23.42 -19.05
N GLY A 65 41.98 -24.68 -18.66
CA GLY A 65 42.87 -25.25 -17.65
C GLY A 65 43.05 -26.74 -17.85
N SER A 66 44.13 -27.26 -17.29
CA SER A 66 44.37 -28.70 -17.24
C SER A 66 44.89 -29.08 -15.87
N LEU A 67 44.48 -30.24 -15.38
CA LEU A 67 44.97 -30.85 -14.14
C LEU A 67 45.56 -32.22 -14.45
N THR A 68 46.72 -32.50 -13.85
CA THR A 68 47.25 -33.86 -13.78
C THR A 68 46.76 -34.55 -12.50
N ILE A 69 46.72 -35.88 -12.46
CA ILE A 69 45.97 -36.70 -11.48
C ILE A 69 46.53 -36.65 -10.02
N ASN A 70 46.58 -35.47 -9.40
CA ASN A 70 47.21 -35.22 -8.10
C ASN A 70 46.26 -34.63 -7.04
N ASN A 71 44.93 -34.80 -7.16
CA ASN A 71 43.96 -34.13 -6.29
C ASN A 71 44.15 -32.61 -6.26
N GLU A 72 44.30 -32.02 -7.44
CA GLU A 72 44.54 -30.59 -7.59
C GLU A 72 43.19 -29.86 -7.69
N VAL A 73 43.06 -28.79 -6.91
CA VAL A 73 41.91 -27.88 -6.91
C VAL A 73 42.39 -26.52 -7.40
N GLY A 74 41.60 -25.89 -8.28
CA GLY A 74 41.92 -24.59 -8.81
C GLY A 74 40.70 -23.70 -8.97
N ASP A 75 40.95 -22.40 -8.89
CA ASP A 75 40.00 -21.35 -9.20
C ASP A 75 40.61 -20.42 -10.25
N LYS A 76 39.83 -20.02 -11.26
CA LYS A 76 40.22 -18.96 -12.20
C LYS A 76 39.11 -17.90 -12.29
N THR A 77 39.49 -16.65 -12.06
CA THR A 77 38.59 -15.50 -12.20
C THR A 77 38.92 -14.71 -13.46
N TYR A 78 37.91 -14.46 -14.26
CA TYR A 78 37.94 -13.65 -15.47
C TYR A 78 37.12 -12.38 -15.21
N PRO A 79 37.75 -11.24 -14.85
CA PRO A 79 37.04 -10.06 -14.36
C PRO A 79 36.38 -9.23 -15.47
N THR A 80 36.75 -9.42 -16.74
CA THR A 80 36.30 -8.59 -17.86
C THR A 80 35.92 -9.44 -19.08
N VAL A 81 34.99 -10.37 -18.89
CA VAL A 81 34.43 -11.19 -19.98
C VAL A 81 33.44 -10.35 -20.77
N SER A 82 33.53 -10.31 -22.11
CA SER A 82 32.57 -9.55 -22.93
C SER A 82 31.13 -10.06 -22.78
N LYS A 83 30.15 -9.20 -23.07
CA LYS A 83 28.72 -9.55 -23.03
C LYS A 83 28.31 -10.49 -24.17
N TYR A 84 28.72 -11.75 -24.08
CA TYR A 84 28.31 -12.81 -25.01
C TYR A 84 26.87 -13.27 -24.72
N SER A 85 26.20 -13.79 -25.77
CA SER A 85 24.83 -14.27 -25.65
C SER A 85 24.77 -15.70 -25.10
N GLN A 86 25.75 -16.52 -25.51
CA GLN A 86 25.89 -17.91 -25.18
C GLN A 86 27.27 -18.14 -24.59
N PHE A 87 27.35 -19.12 -23.70
CA PHE A 87 28.58 -19.62 -23.14
C PHE A 87 28.64 -21.13 -23.31
N LYS A 88 29.84 -21.66 -23.36
CA LYS A 88 30.08 -23.10 -23.42
C LYS A 88 31.14 -23.45 -22.40
N LEU A 89 30.84 -24.45 -21.58
CA LEU A 89 31.80 -25.12 -20.71
C LEU A 89 32.06 -26.51 -21.29
N ASN A 90 33.31 -26.77 -21.64
CA ASN A 90 33.76 -28.08 -22.10
C ASN A 90 34.64 -28.71 -21.03
N LEU A 91 34.49 -30.02 -20.86
CA LEU A 91 35.30 -30.86 -19.99
C LEU A 91 35.72 -32.11 -20.76
N ASN A 92 37.00 -32.20 -21.07
CA ASN A 92 37.62 -33.37 -21.66
C ASN A 92 38.42 -34.12 -20.59
N ILE A 93 38.12 -35.41 -20.45
CA ILE A 93 38.78 -36.28 -19.49
C ILE A 93 39.53 -37.36 -20.24
N THR A 94 40.76 -37.59 -19.82
CA THR A 94 41.54 -38.74 -20.26
C THR A 94 41.93 -39.59 -19.07
N CYS A 95 41.71 -40.90 -19.16
CA CYS A 95 42.05 -41.85 -18.11
C CYS A 95 42.66 -43.11 -18.70
N VAL A 96 43.79 -43.53 -18.13
CA VAL A 96 44.41 -44.83 -18.33
C VAL A 96 44.07 -45.70 -17.11
N PRO A 97 43.23 -46.74 -17.26
CA PRO A 97 42.81 -47.59 -16.14
C PRO A 97 44.00 -48.37 -15.52
N LEU A 98 43.95 -48.58 -14.19
CA LEU A 98 44.93 -49.35 -13.39
C LEU A 98 44.81 -50.88 -13.58
N GLY A 99 43.76 -51.37 -14.24
CA GLY A 99 43.55 -52.78 -14.58
C GLY A 99 42.14 -53.04 -15.14
N ALA A 100 41.81 -54.31 -15.45
CA ALA A 100 40.51 -54.68 -16.05
C ALA A 100 39.28 -54.41 -15.17
N ALA A 101 39.49 -54.05 -13.88
CA ALA A 101 38.43 -53.71 -12.92
C ALA A 101 38.25 -52.20 -12.70
N THR A 102 39.08 -51.34 -13.31
CA THR A 102 38.94 -49.88 -13.23
C THR A 102 38.21 -49.34 -14.46
N VAL A 103 37.28 -48.41 -14.23
CA VAL A 103 36.45 -47.79 -15.27
C VAL A 103 37.35 -46.99 -16.23
N ASP A 104 37.28 -47.33 -17.52
CA ASP A 104 37.77 -46.46 -18.60
C ASP A 104 36.76 -45.31 -18.75
N CYS A 105 37.21 -44.07 -18.59
CA CYS A 105 36.34 -42.90 -18.58
C CYS A 105 36.96 -41.74 -19.36
N ASN A 106 37.30 -42.03 -20.62
CA ASN A 106 37.58 -40.99 -21.60
C ASN A 106 36.26 -40.33 -22.00
N ASP A 107 35.90 -39.27 -21.30
CA ASP A 107 34.65 -38.54 -21.51
C ASP A 107 34.92 -37.16 -22.10
N ASP A 108 34.03 -36.72 -22.98
CA ASP A 108 34.01 -35.34 -23.49
C ASP A 108 32.62 -34.78 -23.29
N PHE A 109 32.54 -33.78 -22.41
CA PHE A 109 31.29 -33.14 -22.05
C PHE A 109 31.25 -31.72 -22.59
N ASP A 110 30.12 -31.38 -23.18
CA ASP A 110 29.84 -30.04 -23.70
C ASP A 110 28.55 -29.53 -23.09
N TYR A 111 28.64 -28.47 -22.30
CA TYR A 111 27.47 -27.82 -21.73
C TYR A 111 27.31 -26.40 -22.29
N LYS A 112 26.16 -26.18 -22.93
CA LYS A 112 25.79 -24.89 -23.51
C LYS A 112 24.90 -24.12 -22.55
N LEU A 113 25.23 -22.85 -22.35
CA LEU A 113 24.65 -21.98 -21.35
C LEU A 113 24.22 -20.66 -22.00
N PHE A 114 23.13 -20.04 -21.56
CA PHE A 114 22.74 -18.70 -22.00
C PHE A 114 22.94 -17.70 -20.87
N ALA A 115 23.38 -16.48 -21.21
CA ALA A 115 23.64 -15.44 -20.21
C ALA A 115 22.49 -15.21 -19.21
N PRO A 116 21.19 -15.21 -19.61
CA PRO A 116 20.08 -15.07 -18.67
C PRO A 116 20.01 -16.18 -17.62
N ASP A 117 20.33 -17.42 -18.00
CA ASP A 117 20.31 -18.57 -17.09
C ASP A 117 21.45 -18.47 -16.08
N LEU A 118 22.64 -18.09 -16.56
CA LEU A 118 23.83 -17.83 -15.72
C LEU A 118 23.58 -16.75 -14.66
N LEU A 119 22.84 -15.71 -15.05
CA LEU A 119 22.47 -14.62 -14.15
C LEU A 119 21.51 -15.10 -13.07
N LYS A 120 20.47 -15.87 -13.44
CA LYS A 120 19.49 -16.42 -12.48
C LYS A 120 20.09 -17.42 -11.51
N SER A 121 20.83 -18.40 -12.02
CA SER A 121 21.36 -19.50 -11.22
C SER A 121 22.68 -20.01 -11.75
N ILE A 122 23.55 -20.43 -10.83
CA ILE A 122 24.80 -21.14 -11.13
C ILE A 122 24.80 -22.58 -10.65
N LYS A 123 23.71 -23.04 -10.02
CA LYS A 123 23.62 -24.37 -9.39
C LYS A 123 23.57 -25.52 -10.40
N GLU A 124 23.15 -25.25 -11.63
CA GLU A 124 23.03 -26.26 -12.70
C GLU A 124 24.29 -26.35 -13.57
N MET A 125 25.40 -25.78 -13.12
CA MET A 125 26.58 -25.54 -13.95
C MET A 125 27.83 -26.19 -13.41
N GLN A 126 27.69 -27.46 -13.08
CA GLN A 126 28.79 -28.34 -12.73
C GLN A 126 28.77 -29.49 -13.73
N ILE A 127 29.88 -29.68 -14.42
CA ILE A 127 30.11 -30.89 -15.20
C ILE A 127 31.00 -31.77 -14.35
N SER A 128 30.52 -32.94 -13.99
CA SER A 128 31.28 -33.94 -13.23
C SER A 128 31.55 -35.15 -14.10
N GLY A 129 32.81 -35.59 -14.11
CA GLY A 129 33.22 -36.85 -14.70
C GLY A 129 33.97 -37.72 -13.69
N CYS A 130 34.52 -38.83 -14.17
CA CYS A 130 35.07 -39.87 -13.29
C CYS A 130 36.25 -39.44 -12.41
N ILE A 131 37.03 -38.45 -12.85
CA ILE A 131 38.25 -37.98 -12.16
C ILE A 131 38.23 -36.48 -11.87
N GLY A 132 37.05 -35.88 -11.78
CA GLY A 132 36.94 -34.48 -11.43
C GLY A 132 35.74 -33.77 -12.00
N ASP A 133 35.62 -32.50 -11.67
CA ASP A 133 34.55 -31.65 -12.11
C ASP A 133 35.03 -30.22 -12.40
N VAL A 134 34.23 -29.52 -13.19
CA VAL A 134 34.40 -28.09 -13.47
C VAL A 134 33.06 -27.40 -13.33
N SER A 135 33.04 -26.26 -12.66
CA SER A 135 31.83 -25.48 -12.45
C SER A 135 32.02 -23.98 -12.59
N VAL A 136 30.95 -23.29 -12.97
CA VAL A 136 30.88 -21.82 -12.92
C VAL A 136 30.40 -21.42 -11.53
N THR A 137 31.28 -20.85 -10.72
CA THR A 137 30.97 -20.47 -9.33
C THR A 137 30.64 -18.99 -9.16
N GLU A 138 30.91 -18.17 -10.18
CA GLU A 138 30.48 -16.77 -10.22
C GLU A 138 30.15 -16.37 -11.65
N PHE A 139 29.03 -15.69 -11.83
CA PHE A 139 28.67 -15.02 -13.07
C PHE A 139 27.89 -13.76 -12.71
N LYS A 140 28.48 -12.59 -12.93
CA LYS A 140 27.95 -11.30 -12.44
C LYS A 140 28.19 -10.18 -13.45
N PRO A 141 27.19 -9.32 -13.72
CA PRO A 141 27.37 -8.13 -14.56
C PRO A 141 28.26 -7.10 -13.86
N ASN A 142 29.20 -6.53 -14.61
CA ASN A 142 30.11 -5.50 -14.11
C ASN A 142 29.54 -4.10 -14.26
N GLY A 143 29.86 -3.23 -13.30
CA GLY A 143 29.52 -1.81 -13.35
C GLY A 143 28.04 -1.49 -13.12
N LEU A 144 27.19 -2.49 -12.84
CA LEU A 144 25.81 -2.24 -12.44
C LEU A 144 25.76 -1.45 -11.13
N SER A 145 24.88 -0.46 -11.11
CA SER A 145 24.62 0.42 -9.98
C SER A 145 23.16 0.84 -9.98
N ILE A 146 22.66 1.20 -8.81
CA ILE A 146 21.32 1.76 -8.62
C ILE A 146 21.48 3.25 -8.34
N SER A 147 20.61 4.04 -8.95
CA SER A 147 20.44 5.45 -8.67
C SER A 147 18.99 5.75 -8.30
N SER A 148 18.83 6.73 -7.41
CA SER A 148 17.55 7.30 -7.02
C SER A 148 17.66 8.81 -7.05
N ALA A 149 16.60 9.51 -7.43
CA ALA A 149 16.54 10.97 -7.38
C ALA A 149 16.45 11.51 -5.95
N SER A 150 16.01 10.69 -4.99
CA SER A 150 15.86 11.06 -3.58
C SER A 150 16.37 9.95 -2.66
N THR A 151 16.90 10.33 -1.51
CA THR A 151 17.25 9.41 -0.41
C THR A 151 16.12 9.25 0.61
N GLU A 152 15.04 10.01 0.46
CA GLU A 152 13.83 9.94 1.27
C GLU A 152 12.60 9.96 0.36
N VAL A 153 11.62 9.10 0.64
CA VAL A 153 10.37 8.99 -0.11
C VAL A 153 9.20 9.09 0.86
N CYS A 154 8.20 9.88 0.48
CA CYS A 154 7.00 10.07 1.27
C CYS A 154 5.97 8.96 1.01
N SER A 155 5.18 8.62 2.02
CA SER A 155 4.00 7.75 1.86
C SER A 155 3.07 8.26 0.77
N GLY A 156 2.65 7.39 -0.14
CA GLY A 156 1.77 7.74 -1.27
C GLY A 156 2.42 8.61 -2.35
N THR A 157 3.76 8.70 -2.40
CA THR A 157 4.47 9.20 -3.59
C THR A 157 5.04 8.05 -4.40
N ASP A 158 4.83 8.12 -5.71
CA ASP A 158 5.57 7.28 -6.65
C ASP A 158 7.00 7.80 -6.75
N PHE A 159 7.97 6.88 -6.81
CA PHE A 159 9.36 7.22 -7.08
C PHE A 159 9.99 6.20 -8.02
N THR A 160 11.12 6.58 -8.62
CA THR A 160 11.81 5.77 -9.62
C THR A 160 13.18 5.36 -9.13
N LEU A 161 13.47 4.06 -9.23
CA LEU A 161 14.82 3.53 -9.15
C LEU A 161 15.31 3.19 -10.56
N THR A 162 16.54 3.58 -10.85
CA THR A 162 17.18 3.38 -12.16
C THR A 162 18.47 2.61 -12.00
N ALA A 163 18.56 1.48 -12.70
CA ALA A 163 19.77 0.70 -12.87
C ALA A 163 20.60 1.21 -14.05
N SER A 164 21.90 1.29 -13.87
CA SER A 164 22.86 1.71 -14.90
C SER A 164 24.15 0.88 -14.82
N PRO A 165 24.79 0.54 -15.95
CA PRO A 165 24.37 0.82 -17.33
C PRO A 165 23.22 -0.08 -17.83
N ALA A 166 22.45 0.44 -18.78
CA ALA A 166 21.47 -0.35 -19.53
C ALA A 166 22.16 -1.28 -20.56
N GLY A 167 21.47 -2.34 -20.99
CA GLY A 167 21.89 -3.21 -22.09
C GLY A 167 22.39 -4.61 -21.71
N PHE A 168 22.35 -4.99 -20.43
CA PHE A 168 22.39 -6.39 -20.02
C PHE A 168 21.04 -7.07 -20.33
N PRO A 169 20.96 -8.42 -20.31
CA PRO A 169 19.67 -9.10 -20.33
C PRO A 169 18.77 -8.61 -19.19
N ASP A 170 17.46 -8.57 -19.42
CA ASP A 170 16.43 -8.08 -18.48
C ASP A 170 16.60 -8.62 -17.05
N VAL A 171 16.93 -9.91 -16.93
CA VAL A 171 17.13 -10.64 -15.66
C VAL A 171 18.37 -10.18 -14.87
N ALA A 172 19.26 -9.38 -15.47
CA ALA A 172 20.33 -8.69 -14.74
C ALA A 172 19.78 -7.55 -13.87
N TYR A 173 18.57 -7.06 -14.20
CA TYR A 173 17.84 -6.03 -13.48
C TYR A 173 16.78 -6.64 -12.54
N HIS A 174 17.11 -7.77 -11.92
CA HIS A 174 16.25 -8.41 -10.93
C HIS A 174 16.29 -7.62 -9.61
N TRP A 175 15.22 -6.90 -9.31
CA TRP A 175 15.10 -6.05 -8.13
C TRP A 175 14.72 -6.87 -6.90
N GLN A 176 15.43 -6.58 -5.81
CA GLN A 176 15.10 -7.07 -4.48
C GLN A 176 15.08 -5.91 -3.50
N TYR A 177 14.23 -6.00 -2.48
CA TYR A 177 14.24 -5.10 -1.34
C TYR A 177 14.42 -5.84 -0.02
N SER A 178 14.84 -5.11 1.00
CA SER A 178 15.02 -5.60 2.35
C SER A 178 14.55 -4.56 3.37
N THR A 179 13.83 -5.03 4.37
CA THR A 179 13.31 -4.23 5.49
C THR A 179 14.08 -4.46 6.79
N ASP A 180 15.07 -5.36 6.77
CA ASP A 180 15.85 -5.83 7.93
C ASP A 180 17.36 -5.57 7.78
N LYS A 181 17.71 -4.51 7.05
CA LYS A 181 19.11 -4.07 6.80
C LYS A 181 19.94 -5.08 5.99
N GLY A 182 19.28 -5.78 5.07
CA GLY A 182 19.91 -6.67 4.11
C GLY A 182 20.18 -8.07 4.63
N ILE A 183 19.55 -8.47 5.75
CA ILE A 183 19.63 -9.84 6.28
C ILE A 183 18.81 -10.77 5.39
N THR A 184 17.56 -10.39 5.10
CA THR A 184 16.68 -11.07 4.15
C THR A 184 16.32 -10.16 2.99
N TRP A 185 16.08 -10.77 1.83
CA TRP A 185 15.78 -10.07 0.59
C TRP A 185 14.52 -10.65 -0.03
N ILE A 186 13.63 -9.76 -0.45
CA ILE A 186 12.34 -10.07 -1.06
C ILE A 186 12.40 -9.61 -2.51
N ASN A 187 12.04 -10.49 -3.44
CA ASN A 187 11.96 -10.14 -4.86
C ASN A 187 10.81 -9.18 -5.10
N PHE A 188 11.03 -8.19 -5.97
CA PHE A 188 9.92 -7.38 -6.47
C PHE A 188 8.93 -8.27 -7.22
N PRO A 189 7.62 -7.99 -7.11
CA PRO A 189 6.63 -8.61 -7.99
C PRO A 189 7.01 -8.38 -9.46
N ALA A 190 6.84 -9.40 -10.30
CA ALA A 190 7.11 -9.29 -11.74
C ALA A 190 6.30 -8.15 -12.37
N THR A 191 5.06 -8.00 -11.90
CA THR A 191 4.17 -6.91 -12.28
C THR A 191 3.45 -6.34 -11.06
N MET A 192 3.17 -5.03 -11.07
CA MET A 192 2.33 -4.37 -10.08
C MET A 192 1.23 -3.55 -10.74
N GLN A 193 0.15 -3.33 -9.99
CA GLN A 193 -0.97 -2.50 -10.36
C GLN A 193 -1.35 -1.65 -9.14
N LYS A 194 -1.46 -0.33 -9.34
CA LYS A 194 -1.59 0.63 -8.24
C LYS A 194 -2.94 0.54 -7.51
N SER A 195 -3.98 0.19 -8.24
CA SER A 195 -5.34 -0.02 -7.72
C SER A 195 -6.14 -0.87 -8.71
N GLU A 196 -7.20 -1.52 -8.25
CA GLU A 196 -8.11 -2.24 -9.14
C GLU A 196 -8.59 -1.35 -10.30
N GLY A 197 -8.50 -1.86 -11.54
CA GLY A 197 -8.77 -1.09 -12.77
C GLY A 197 -7.62 -0.23 -13.32
N SER A 198 -6.53 -0.01 -12.57
CA SER A 198 -5.32 0.66 -13.10
C SER A 198 -4.53 -0.21 -14.08
N SER A 199 -3.70 0.40 -14.92
CA SER A 199 -2.79 -0.34 -15.81
C SER A 199 -1.76 -1.16 -15.03
N VAL A 200 -1.58 -2.41 -15.46
CA VAL A 200 -0.52 -3.31 -14.98
C VAL A 200 0.84 -2.87 -15.54
N ARG A 201 1.87 -2.80 -14.68
CA ARG A 201 3.23 -2.38 -15.04
C ARG A 201 4.20 -3.52 -14.76
N THR A 202 5.19 -3.71 -15.62
CA THR A 202 6.34 -4.60 -15.32
C THR A 202 7.26 -3.90 -14.33
N THR A 203 7.57 -4.57 -13.22
CA THR A 203 8.24 -3.98 -12.06
C THR A 203 9.41 -4.79 -11.54
N ASN A 204 9.75 -5.87 -12.24
CA ASN A 204 10.99 -6.60 -12.05
C ASN A 204 11.63 -6.90 -13.41
N ASP A 205 12.90 -7.28 -13.41
CA ASP A 205 13.68 -7.57 -14.62
C ASP A 205 13.66 -6.41 -15.65
N THR A 206 13.65 -5.17 -15.16
CA THR A 206 13.67 -3.95 -15.99
C THR A 206 14.64 -2.93 -15.40
N PRO A 207 15.41 -2.19 -16.23
CA PRO A 207 16.39 -1.22 -15.74
C PRO A 207 15.76 -0.02 -15.02
N ASN A 208 14.47 0.26 -15.20
CA ASN A 208 13.78 1.34 -14.50
C ASN A 208 12.49 0.81 -13.89
N ILE A 209 12.30 1.05 -12.60
CA ILE A 209 11.06 0.70 -11.88
C ILE A 209 10.44 1.95 -11.26
N ASN A 210 9.12 2.08 -11.41
CA ASN A 210 8.34 3.16 -10.81
C ASN A 210 7.21 2.55 -9.96
N PHE A 211 7.22 2.91 -8.68
CA PHE A 211 6.35 2.32 -7.65
C PHE A 211 6.21 3.25 -6.45
N SER A 212 5.24 2.98 -5.58
CA SER A 212 5.15 3.54 -4.24
C SER A 212 5.57 2.51 -3.18
N MET A 213 6.07 2.97 -2.02
CA MET A 213 6.52 2.06 -0.96
C MET A 213 5.38 1.21 -0.39
N ASP A 214 4.16 1.75 -0.34
CA ASP A 214 2.95 1.02 0.05
C ASP A 214 2.64 -0.17 -0.87
N GLU A 215 2.94 -0.09 -2.18
CA GLU A 215 2.76 -1.22 -3.11
C GLU A 215 3.62 -2.44 -2.73
N ILE A 216 4.83 -2.22 -2.19
CA ILE A 216 5.77 -3.32 -1.83
C ILE A 216 5.76 -3.69 -0.35
N LEU A 217 5.29 -2.81 0.53
CA LEU A 217 5.22 -3.05 1.98
C LEU A 217 3.82 -3.52 2.43
N GLY A 218 2.79 -3.31 1.60
CA GLY A 218 1.43 -3.74 1.87
C GLY A 218 0.73 -2.92 2.96
N THR A 219 -0.29 -3.51 3.59
CA THR A 219 -1.17 -2.81 4.55
C THR A 219 -0.44 -2.25 5.77
N ASN A 220 0.65 -2.89 6.18
CA ASN A 220 1.43 -2.50 7.36
C ASN A 220 2.62 -1.59 6.99
N HIS A 221 2.57 -0.94 5.83
CA HIS A 221 3.64 -0.05 5.38
C HIS A 221 3.97 1.05 6.41
N SER A 222 2.97 1.50 7.18
CA SER A 222 3.11 2.51 8.24
C SER A 222 4.11 2.10 9.32
N ASP A 223 4.29 0.81 9.60
CA ASP A 223 5.29 0.29 10.54
C ASP A 223 6.73 0.60 10.10
N PHE A 224 6.93 0.96 8.83
CA PHE A 224 8.23 1.28 8.25
C PHE A 224 8.49 2.78 8.13
N PHE A 225 7.59 3.64 8.63
CA PHE A 225 7.85 5.08 8.67
C PHE A 225 9.10 5.41 9.48
N ASN A 226 9.88 6.33 8.93
CA ASN A 226 11.20 6.77 9.39
C ASN A 226 12.25 5.65 9.45
N LYS A 227 12.03 4.51 8.76
CA LYS A 227 13.00 3.43 8.60
C LYS A 227 13.61 3.44 7.20
N GLN A 228 14.77 2.80 7.06
CA GLN A 228 15.41 2.61 5.77
C GLN A 228 14.95 1.30 5.13
N ILE A 229 14.57 1.38 3.85
CA ILE A 229 14.34 0.23 2.98
C ILE A 229 15.54 0.12 2.05
N TYR A 230 16.10 -1.07 1.94
CA TYR A 230 17.32 -1.33 1.17
C TYR A 230 16.96 -1.99 -0.15
N PHE A 231 17.50 -1.50 -1.26
CA PHE A 231 17.26 -2.01 -2.61
C PHE A 231 18.55 -2.50 -3.22
N ARG A 232 18.49 -3.61 -3.96
CA ARG A 232 19.62 -4.09 -4.76
C ARG A 232 19.14 -4.78 -6.02
N LEU A 233 20.07 -4.99 -6.95
CA LEU A 233 19.89 -5.94 -8.05
C LEU A 233 20.59 -7.26 -7.71
N GLY A 234 20.01 -8.37 -8.16
CA GLY A 234 20.59 -9.69 -8.06
C GLY A 234 19.59 -10.72 -7.55
N TYR A 235 20.11 -11.86 -7.13
CA TYR A 235 19.35 -12.97 -6.58
C TYR A 235 19.90 -13.29 -5.18
N ASP A 236 19.11 -13.87 -4.30
CA ASP A 236 19.44 -14.30 -2.92
C ASP A 236 20.90 -14.08 -2.44
N GLU A 237 21.79 -15.05 -2.56
CA GLU A 237 23.19 -14.91 -2.10
C GLU A 237 24.12 -14.27 -3.15
N ARG A 238 23.56 -13.75 -4.24
CA ARG A 238 24.24 -13.26 -5.44
C ARG A 238 23.86 -11.81 -5.77
N PRO A 239 24.28 -10.83 -4.95
CA PRO A 239 24.04 -9.42 -5.24
C PRO A 239 24.88 -8.94 -6.44
N PHE A 240 24.21 -8.35 -7.43
CA PHE A 240 24.86 -7.69 -8.55
C PHE A 240 25.29 -6.27 -8.20
N THR A 241 24.54 -5.59 -7.35
CA THR A 241 24.89 -4.25 -6.85
C THR A 241 25.11 -4.26 -5.34
N THR A 242 25.76 -3.21 -4.83
CA THR A 242 25.62 -2.86 -3.42
C THR A 242 24.18 -2.43 -3.13
N ALA A 243 23.79 -2.52 -1.85
CA ALA A 243 22.48 -2.07 -1.42
C ALA A 243 22.40 -0.53 -1.36
N THR A 244 21.31 0.02 -1.88
CA THR A 244 20.95 1.44 -1.77
C THR A 244 19.84 1.60 -0.74
N ALA A 245 20.06 2.41 0.29
CA ALA A 245 19.08 2.68 1.33
C ALA A 245 18.23 3.90 0.98
N ILE A 246 16.91 3.79 1.10
CA ILE A 246 15.94 4.88 0.97
C ILE A 246 15.16 4.98 2.27
N THR A 247 15.11 6.17 2.87
CA THR A 247 14.27 6.42 4.03
C THR A 247 12.81 6.52 3.59
N TYR A 248 11.94 5.72 4.19
CA TYR A 248 10.51 5.82 3.98
C TYR A 248 9.87 6.65 5.08
N SER A 249 9.22 7.74 4.74
CA SER A 249 8.68 8.71 5.70
C SER A 249 7.20 8.94 5.48
N ALA A 250 6.45 9.19 6.55
CA ALA A 250 5.05 9.64 6.42
C ALA A 250 4.96 11.00 5.73
N CYS A 251 5.97 11.87 5.94
CA CYS A 251 6.02 13.27 5.48
C CYS A 251 4.83 14.15 5.86
N ALA A 252 3.92 13.64 6.67
CA ALA A 252 2.71 14.28 7.17
C ALA A 252 2.53 13.78 8.62
N PRO A 253 1.76 14.48 9.47
CA PRO A 253 1.32 13.91 10.72
C PRO A 253 0.49 12.64 10.45
N VAL A 254 0.78 11.55 11.15
CA VAL A 254 0.09 10.26 10.98
C VAL A 254 -1.13 10.21 11.89
N VAL A 255 -2.26 9.79 11.36
CA VAL A 255 -3.48 9.57 12.15
C VAL A 255 -3.25 8.41 13.13
N THR A 256 -3.51 8.66 14.41
CA THR A 256 -3.38 7.70 15.51
C THR A 256 -4.70 7.43 16.22
N GLY A 257 -5.79 8.04 15.75
CA GLY A 257 -7.12 7.79 16.25
C GLY A 257 -8.17 8.64 15.56
N ILE A 258 -9.34 8.06 15.36
CA ILE A 258 -10.55 8.78 14.95
C ILE A 258 -11.61 8.46 16.01
N SER A 259 -12.14 9.50 16.65
CA SER A 259 -13.25 9.38 17.59
C SER A 259 -14.48 10.07 17.02
N TYR A 260 -15.66 9.53 17.31
CA TYR A 260 -16.91 10.09 16.82
C TYR A 260 -18.04 9.94 17.83
N GLU A 261 -19.02 10.83 17.71
CA GLU A 261 -20.29 10.75 18.43
C GLU A 261 -21.41 10.78 17.39
N GLY A 262 -22.11 9.65 17.25
CA GLY A 262 -23.23 9.49 16.32
C GLY A 262 -24.43 10.40 16.63
N PRO A 263 -25.40 10.49 15.72
CA PRO A 263 -26.66 11.19 15.99
C PRO A 263 -27.42 10.53 17.13
N LYS A 264 -28.19 11.33 17.88
CA LYS A 264 -29.11 10.81 18.92
C LYS A 264 -30.34 10.15 18.30
N CYS A 265 -30.88 10.78 17.26
CA CYS A 265 -32.06 10.29 16.56
C CYS A 265 -31.71 9.77 15.17
N SER A 266 -32.43 8.75 14.73
CA SER A 266 -32.32 8.24 13.36
C SER A 266 -32.52 9.38 12.34
N GLY A 267 -31.58 9.48 11.40
CA GLY A 267 -31.60 10.49 10.34
C GLY A 267 -31.17 11.91 10.77
N ASP A 268 -30.66 12.10 11.98
CA ASP A 268 -29.92 13.32 12.33
C ASP A 268 -28.47 13.25 11.85
N THR A 269 -27.80 14.41 11.82
CA THR A 269 -26.38 14.51 11.48
C THR A 269 -25.50 14.08 12.66
N ILE A 270 -24.30 13.63 12.36
CA ILE A 270 -23.30 13.25 13.35
C ILE A 270 -22.95 14.44 14.27
N ASN A 271 -22.67 14.17 15.55
CA ASN A 271 -22.44 15.20 16.56
C ASN A 271 -20.97 15.58 16.73
N LYS A 272 -20.06 14.61 16.54
CA LYS A 272 -18.62 14.84 16.67
C LYS A 272 -17.84 13.92 15.73
N ILE A 273 -16.80 14.47 15.10
CA ILE A 273 -15.68 13.71 14.56
C ILE A 273 -14.39 14.42 15.00
N GLU A 274 -13.46 13.69 15.58
CA GLU A 274 -12.18 14.20 16.03
C GLU A 274 -11.04 13.25 15.66
N VAL A 275 -10.02 13.82 15.03
CA VAL A 275 -8.88 13.10 14.47
C VAL A 275 -7.65 13.43 15.30
N THR A 276 -6.97 12.41 15.82
CA THR A 276 -5.74 12.55 16.60
C THR A 276 -4.54 12.15 15.77
N PHE A 277 -3.44 12.88 15.92
CA PHE A 277 -2.20 12.70 15.17
C PHE A 277 -1.02 12.33 16.09
N ASP A 278 -0.02 11.68 15.53
CA ASP A 278 1.24 11.33 16.22
C ASP A 278 2.06 12.58 16.63
N ARG A 279 1.96 13.65 15.84
CA ARG A 279 2.64 14.94 16.04
C ARG A 279 1.76 16.12 15.65
N GLU A 280 2.17 17.29 16.11
CA GLU A 280 1.59 18.57 15.68
C GLU A 280 2.03 18.91 14.25
N LEU A 281 1.28 19.82 13.60
CA LEU A 281 1.74 20.46 12.38
C LEU A 281 2.95 21.35 12.68
N TYR A 282 3.94 21.35 11.79
CA TYR A 282 5.06 22.29 11.80
C TYR A 282 4.59 23.66 11.29
N ILE A 283 3.76 24.33 12.08
CA ILE A 283 3.16 25.64 11.75
C ILE A 283 4.25 26.69 11.51
N ASP A 284 5.36 26.61 12.26
CA ASP A 284 6.55 27.46 12.10
C ASP A 284 7.20 27.32 10.71
N LYS A 285 7.03 26.17 10.06
CA LYS A 285 7.49 25.89 8.69
C LYS A 285 6.39 26.11 7.64
N GLY A 286 5.20 26.55 8.06
CA GLY A 286 4.04 26.69 7.18
C GLY A 286 3.46 25.34 6.73
N GLU A 287 3.52 24.31 7.58
CA GLU A 287 2.86 23.03 7.30
C GLU A 287 1.33 23.17 7.37
N VAL A 288 0.63 22.71 6.34
CA VAL A 288 -0.83 22.65 6.27
C VAL A 288 -1.29 21.30 5.73
N LEU A 289 -2.51 20.88 6.05
CA LEU A 289 -3.14 19.75 5.39
C LEU A 289 -4.04 20.23 4.24
N LYS A 290 -3.90 19.60 3.08
CA LYS A 290 -4.79 19.74 1.92
C LYS A 290 -5.35 18.38 1.57
N SER A 291 -6.41 18.37 0.77
CA SER A 291 -7.15 17.14 0.43
C SER A 291 -7.55 16.34 1.68
N PHE A 292 -7.69 17.03 2.83
CA PHE A 292 -8.10 16.44 4.08
C PHE A 292 -9.55 16.00 3.91
N SER A 293 -9.79 14.70 3.92
CA SER A 293 -11.05 14.11 3.51
C SER A 293 -11.43 12.92 4.35
N LEU A 294 -12.74 12.78 4.57
CA LEU A 294 -13.35 11.58 5.12
C LEU A 294 -13.85 10.73 3.94
N ARG A 295 -13.39 9.49 3.86
CA ARG A 295 -13.65 8.58 2.74
C ARG A 295 -14.22 7.26 3.22
N ASP A 296 -15.02 6.63 2.37
CA ASP A 296 -15.61 5.32 2.63
C ASP A 296 -14.66 4.20 2.23
N ARG A 297 -14.44 3.19 3.07
CA ARG A 297 -13.62 2.01 2.74
C ARG A 297 -14.24 1.16 1.63
N ILE A 298 -15.57 1.11 1.53
CA ILE A 298 -16.27 0.35 0.48
C ILE A 298 -16.10 1.05 -0.87
N ASN A 299 -16.12 2.38 -0.88
CA ASN A 299 -15.98 3.20 -2.08
C ASN A 299 -14.89 4.28 -1.91
N PRO A 300 -13.60 3.91 -1.86
CA PRO A 300 -12.50 4.82 -1.50
C PRO A 300 -12.29 5.96 -2.51
N MET A 301 -12.79 5.78 -3.73
CA MET A 301 -12.82 6.81 -4.78
C MET A 301 -13.78 7.98 -4.44
N ILE A 302 -14.79 7.74 -3.61
CA ILE A 302 -15.80 8.73 -3.23
C ILE A 302 -15.35 9.40 -1.93
N SER A 303 -15.12 10.71 -2.02
CA SER A 303 -14.97 11.54 -0.83
C SER A 303 -16.36 11.85 -0.28
N ILE A 304 -16.65 11.37 0.92
CA ILE A 304 -17.89 11.70 1.63
C ILE A 304 -17.85 13.17 2.04
N PHE A 305 -16.67 13.64 2.43
CA PHE A 305 -16.43 15.03 2.75
C PHE A 305 -14.98 15.39 2.50
N GLN A 306 -14.74 16.57 1.93
CA GLN A 306 -13.40 17.11 1.71
C GLN A 306 -13.35 18.58 2.07
N PHE A 307 -12.33 18.96 2.84
CA PHE A 307 -12.02 20.36 3.05
C PHE A 307 -11.48 20.99 1.76
N LEU A 308 -12.13 22.06 1.31
CA LEU A 308 -11.75 22.81 0.10
C LEU A 308 -10.65 23.85 0.38
N THR A 309 -10.37 24.10 1.66
CA THR A 309 -9.36 25.05 2.12
C THR A 309 -8.27 24.32 2.90
N ASP A 310 -7.13 24.98 3.03
CA ASP A 310 -6.03 24.49 3.85
C ASP A 310 -6.48 24.32 5.30
N VAL A 311 -6.20 23.14 5.87
CA VAL A 311 -6.52 22.79 7.25
C VAL A 311 -5.29 23.02 8.11
N THR A 312 -5.49 23.77 9.19
CA THR A 312 -4.51 23.99 10.26
C THR A 312 -5.17 23.76 11.60
N PHE A 313 -4.38 23.30 12.57
CA PHE A 313 -4.83 23.08 13.95
C PHE A 313 -3.63 23.16 14.89
N SER A 314 -3.91 23.50 16.15
CA SER A 314 -2.91 23.53 17.22
C SER A 314 -2.96 22.23 18.01
N GLY A 315 -1.81 21.77 18.50
CA GLY A 315 -1.73 20.48 19.17
C GLY A 315 -1.82 19.32 18.19
N LYS A 316 -2.26 18.16 18.69
CA LYS A 316 -2.32 16.90 17.94
C LYS A 316 -3.73 16.49 17.54
N MET A 317 -4.72 17.35 17.74
CA MET A 317 -6.13 17.01 17.49
C MET A 317 -6.76 18.01 16.53
N PHE A 318 -7.53 17.47 15.59
CA PHE A 318 -8.41 18.23 14.72
C PHE A 318 -9.86 17.83 14.98
N SER A 319 -10.71 18.81 15.26
CA SER A 319 -12.14 18.60 15.48
C SER A 319 -12.93 19.23 14.33
N PHE A 320 -13.80 18.46 13.69
CA PHE A 320 -14.69 18.94 12.65
C PHE A 320 -15.67 19.98 13.22
N GLN A 321 -15.91 21.06 12.49
CA GLN A 321 -16.89 22.06 12.92
C GLN A 321 -18.31 21.57 12.64
N LYS A 322 -19.30 22.07 13.39
CA LYS A 322 -20.70 21.66 13.20
C LYS A 322 -21.18 21.86 11.76
N THR A 323 -20.75 22.95 11.10
CA THR A 323 -21.04 23.25 9.69
C THR A 323 -20.44 22.25 8.70
N ASP A 324 -19.39 21.53 9.09
CA ASP A 324 -18.78 20.46 8.30
C ASP A 324 -19.56 19.17 8.53
N LEU A 325 -19.83 18.84 9.80
CA LEU A 325 -20.60 17.67 10.21
C LEU A 325 -22.00 17.62 9.57
N ASP A 326 -22.65 18.78 9.40
CA ASP A 326 -23.97 18.88 8.79
C ASP A 326 -23.98 18.55 7.28
N LYS A 327 -22.81 18.49 6.64
CA LYS A 327 -22.64 18.10 5.24
C LYS A 327 -22.25 16.62 5.08
N ILE A 328 -21.93 15.94 6.17
CA ILE A 328 -21.47 14.56 6.17
C ILE A 328 -22.70 13.64 6.21
N ILE A 329 -22.81 12.78 5.21
CA ILE A 329 -23.84 11.72 5.15
C ILE A 329 -23.10 10.38 5.20
N LEU A 330 -23.37 9.61 6.25
CA LEU A 330 -22.76 8.29 6.46
C LEU A 330 -23.80 7.18 6.27
N GLU A 331 -23.36 6.07 5.69
CA GLU A 331 -24.13 4.86 5.47
C GLU A 331 -23.95 3.89 6.64
N ASN A 332 -25.07 3.38 7.16
CA ASN A 332 -25.06 2.53 8.35
C ASN A 332 -24.28 1.23 8.13
N GLY A 333 -23.34 0.92 9.03
CA GLY A 333 -22.48 -0.26 8.97
C GLY A 333 -21.20 -0.06 8.15
N HIS A 334 -20.99 1.12 7.54
CA HIS A 334 -19.78 1.39 6.77
C HIS A 334 -18.63 1.84 7.67
N LYS A 335 -17.41 1.70 7.14
CA LYS A 335 -16.16 2.13 7.77
C LYS A 335 -15.55 3.28 7.00
N TYR A 336 -15.13 4.31 7.72
CA TYR A 336 -14.61 5.55 7.16
C TYR A 336 -13.20 5.85 7.66
N PHE A 337 -12.40 6.43 6.77
CA PHE A 337 -11.00 6.75 7.03
C PHE A 337 -10.65 8.17 6.60
N ILE A 338 -9.53 8.65 7.11
CA ILE A 338 -9.01 9.97 6.75
C ILE A 338 -7.96 9.81 5.66
N GLN A 339 -8.13 10.54 4.56
CA GLN A 339 -7.07 10.75 3.57
C GLN A 339 -6.61 12.20 3.65
N GLN A 340 -5.29 12.41 3.57
CA GLN A 340 -4.70 13.73 3.68
C GLN A 340 -3.42 13.89 2.89
N GLN A 341 -3.08 15.13 2.57
CA GLN A 341 -1.81 15.48 1.96
C GLN A 341 -1.20 16.68 2.70
N ALA A 342 -0.04 16.50 3.31
CA ALA A 342 0.67 17.61 3.92
C ALA A 342 1.35 18.48 2.85
N TYR A 343 1.44 19.77 3.12
CA TYR A 343 2.18 20.74 2.31
C TYR A 343 3.09 21.54 3.23
N ILE A 344 4.34 21.76 2.82
CA ILE A 344 5.24 22.73 3.47
C ILE A 344 5.63 23.73 2.38
N GLY A 345 5.15 24.97 2.52
CA GLY A 345 5.20 25.95 1.43
C GLY A 345 4.36 25.51 0.24
N THR A 346 4.95 25.45 -0.97
CA THR A 346 4.26 24.99 -2.19
C THR A 346 4.47 23.51 -2.50
N ALA A 347 5.34 22.83 -1.76
CA ALA A 347 5.69 21.44 -2.01
C ALA A 347 4.67 20.51 -1.34
N GLY A 348 3.85 19.85 -2.15
CA GLY A 348 2.99 18.76 -1.70
C GLY A 348 3.82 17.55 -1.31
N LYS A 349 3.47 16.95 -0.18
CA LYS A 349 3.97 15.64 0.25
C LYS A 349 3.07 14.55 -0.36
N GLY A 350 3.37 13.30 -0.11
CA GLY A 350 2.52 12.23 -0.61
C GLY A 350 1.16 12.18 0.07
N ILE A 351 0.23 11.47 -0.56
CA ILE A 351 -1.12 11.27 -0.04
C ILE A 351 -1.06 10.15 1.00
N LEU A 352 -1.53 10.42 2.20
CA LEU A 352 -1.52 9.49 3.32
C LEU A 352 -2.95 9.15 3.71
N ASP A 353 -3.25 7.85 3.72
CA ASP A 353 -4.47 7.30 4.29
C ASP A 353 -4.22 6.90 5.74
N SER A 354 -5.22 7.08 6.61
CA SER A 354 -5.17 6.56 7.98
C SER A 354 -5.20 5.04 7.98
N ASP A 355 -4.51 4.44 8.94
CA ASP A 355 -4.52 3.00 9.16
C ASP A 355 -5.95 2.49 9.42
N SER A 356 -6.28 1.33 8.85
CA SER A 356 -7.58 0.66 8.99
C SER A 356 -8.00 0.38 10.44
N GLN A 357 -7.03 0.24 11.36
CA GLN A 357 -7.33 0.05 12.77
C GLN A 357 -8.00 1.27 13.42
N TYR A 358 -7.88 2.45 12.83
CA TYR A 358 -8.48 3.69 13.31
C TYR A 358 -9.76 4.06 12.57
N ASP A 359 -10.27 3.18 11.70
CA ASP A 359 -11.48 3.46 10.93
C ASP A 359 -12.67 3.75 11.84
N LEU A 360 -13.43 4.78 11.48
CA LEU A 360 -14.71 5.10 12.08
C LEU A 360 -15.75 4.13 11.54
N GLU A 361 -16.24 3.22 12.36
CA GLU A 361 -17.39 2.36 12.04
C GLU A 361 -18.69 3.06 12.42
N TYR A 362 -19.48 3.47 11.42
CA TYR A 362 -20.70 4.23 11.65
C TYR A 362 -21.89 3.32 11.89
N VAL A 363 -22.57 3.51 13.02
CA VAL A 363 -23.83 2.84 13.34
C VAL A 363 -24.90 3.90 13.61
N ALA A 364 -25.94 3.92 12.79
CA ALA A 364 -27.09 4.78 12.95
C ALA A 364 -28.06 4.19 14.00
N PRO A 365 -28.72 5.04 14.82
CA PRO A 365 -29.82 4.59 15.66
C PRO A 365 -30.95 3.99 14.83
N ALA A 366 -31.62 2.96 15.34
CA ALA A 366 -32.79 2.38 14.67
C ALA A 366 -33.92 3.41 14.55
N ALA A 367 -34.52 3.55 13.38
CA ALA A 367 -35.65 4.46 13.18
C ALA A 367 -36.83 4.08 14.07
N LEU A 368 -37.35 5.05 14.84
CA LEU A 368 -38.59 4.87 15.59
C LEU A 368 -39.76 4.83 14.61
N LYS A 369 -40.57 3.78 14.71
CA LYS A 369 -41.83 3.62 13.99
C LYS A 369 -42.92 3.24 14.95
N PHE A 370 -44.12 3.74 14.73
CA PHE A 370 -45.26 3.26 15.50
C PHE A 370 -46.54 3.13 14.67
N ILE A 371 -47.42 2.24 15.11
CA ILE A 371 -48.78 2.13 14.61
C ILE A 371 -49.73 2.33 15.77
N ALA A 372 -50.70 3.20 15.60
CA ALA A 372 -51.81 3.39 16.53
C ALA A 372 -53.07 2.69 15.98
N THR A 373 -53.68 1.82 16.77
CA THR A 373 -54.93 1.15 16.42
C THR A 373 -55.95 1.31 17.53
N LYS A 374 -57.21 1.49 17.13
CA LYS A 374 -58.31 1.48 18.08
C LYS A 374 -58.43 0.09 18.72
N LYS A 375 -58.46 0.02 20.05
CA LYS A 375 -58.67 -1.23 20.78
C LYS A 375 -60.08 -1.33 21.35
N GLN A 376 -60.61 -0.27 21.94
CA GLN A 376 -61.95 -0.21 22.52
C GLN A 376 -62.61 1.15 22.25
N ASP A 377 -63.88 1.14 21.82
CA ASP A 377 -64.72 2.35 21.75
C ASP A 377 -65.15 2.83 23.15
N VAL A 378 -65.48 4.11 23.28
CA VAL A 378 -66.10 4.64 24.50
C VAL A 378 -67.48 4.00 24.73
N SER A 379 -67.83 3.67 25.97
CA SER A 379 -69.11 3.01 26.27
C SER A 379 -70.32 3.96 26.15
N CYS A 380 -70.10 5.28 26.23
CA CYS A 380 -71.16 6.28 26.12
C CYS A 380 -70.64 7.61 25.54
N ASN A 381 -71.56 8.44 25.04
CA ASN A 381 -71.22 9.77 24.51
C ASN A 381 -70.66 10.65 25.63
N GLY A 382 -69.43 11.16 25.46
CA GLY A 382 -68.70 11.90 26.48
C GLY A 382 -67.92 11.04 27.49
N GLY A 383 -67.94 9.71 27.35
CA GLY A 383 -67.09 8.81 28.13
C GLY A 383 -65.61 8.95 27.80
N SER A 384 -64.75 8.57 28.76
CA SER A 384 -63.29 8.55 28.63
C SER A 384 -62.73 7.13 28.85
N ASP A 385 -63.53 6.10 28.62
CA ASP A 385 -63.17 4.69 28.81
C ASP A 385 -62.68 4.02 27.51
N GLY A 386 -62.51 4.79 26.43
CA GLY A 386 -61.91 4.30 25.19
C GLY A 386 -60.43 3.98 25.38
N THR A 387 -59.93 3.03 24.58
CA THR A 387 -58.52 2.61 24.63
C THR A 387 -57.92 2.50 23.23
N ILE A 388 -56.65 2.91 23.12
CA ILE A 388 -55.83 2.80 21.89
C ILE A 388 -54.68 1.83 22.18
N GLU A 389 -54.39 0.95 21.22
CA GLU A 389 -53.18 0.14 21.20
C GLU A 389 -52.12 0.80 20.32
N ILE A 390 -50.94 1.02 20.88
CA ILE A 390 -49.76 1.53 20.16
C ILE A 390 -48.74 0.40 20.06
N LYS A 391 -48.26 0.13 18.86
CA LYS A 391 -47.12 -0.76 18.62
C LYS A 391 -45.94 0.08 18.17
N VAL A 392 -44.81 -0.06 18.85
CA VAL A 392 -43.59 0.74 18.62
C VAL A 392 -42.43 -0.19 18.28
N TRP A 393 -41.61 0.19 17.30
CA TRP A 393 -40.36 -0.46 16.92
C TRP A 393 -39.24 0.57 16.83
N GLY A 394 -37.99 0.14 17.09
CA GLY A 394 -36.80 0.99 16.94
C GLY A 394 -36.70 2.11 17.98
N GLY A 395 -35.95 3.16 17.66
CA GLY A 395 -35.58 4.22 18.60
C GLY A 395 -34.67 3.73 19.74
N THR A 396 -34.48 4.58 20.74
CA THR A 396 -33.72 4.30 21.96
C THR A 396 -34.66 4.14 23.15
N PRO A 397 -35.16 2.93 23.45
CA PRO A 397 -36.13 2.72 24.53
C PRO A 397 -35.51 3.01 25.90
N LYS A 398 -36.32 3.53 26.83
CA LYS A 398 -35.87 3.74 28.22
C LYS A 398 -35.54 2.43 28.92
N THR A 399 -34.55 2.46 29.82
CA THR A 399 -34.17 1.31 30.62
C THR A 399 -35.16 1.03 31.76
N GLU A 400 -35.77 2.08 32.31
CA GLU A 400 -36.69 2.03 33.45
C GLU A 400 -38.05 2.67 33.12
N GLY A 401 -39.12 2.14 33.71
CA GLY A 401 -40.50 2.62 33.49
C GLY A 401 -41.02 2.28 32.09
N LEU A 402 -41.86 3.18 31.55
CA LEU A 402 -42.38 3.07 30.18
C LEU A 402 -41.23 3.25 29.18
N LYS A 403 -41.10 2.33 28.22
CA LYS A 403 -40.07 2.30 27.20
C LYS A 403 -40.11 3.52 26.29
N TYR A 404 -41.31 4.04 26.03
CA TYR A 404 -41.52 5.24 25.21
C TYR A 404 -42.41 6.24 25.94
N ASN A 405 -42.37 7.50 25.49
CA ASN A 405 -43.30 8.53 25.90
C ASN A 405 -44.46 8.56 24.90
N TYR A 406 -45.69 8.57 25.40
CA TYR A 406 -46.90 8.60 24.58
C TYR A 406 -47.64 9.91 24.80
N TYR A 407 -47.94 10.61 23.71
CA TYR A 407 -48.67 11.86 23.72
C TYR A 407 -49.99 11.69 22.97
N VAL A 408 -51.07 12.17 23.57
CA VAL A 408 -52.39 12.27 22.94
C VAL A 408 -52.80 13.74 22.95
N ASP A 409 -53.03 14.30 21.76
CA ASP A 409 -53.36 15.72 21.55
C ASP A 409 -52.36 16.67 22.25
N GLY A 410 -51.08 16.30 22.23
CA GLY A 410 -49.99 17.05 22.85
C GLY A 410 -49.78 16.80 24.34
N ASN A 411 -50.65 16.05 25.01
CA ASN A 411 -50.53 15.74 26.44
C ASN A 411 -49.76 14.44 26.67
N LEU A 412 -48.69 14.49 27.47
CA LEU A 412 -47.93 13.31 27.86
C LEU A 412 -48.75 12.43 28.80
N LEU A 413 -48.90 11.16 28.46
CA LEU A 413 -49.52 10.14 29.30
C LEU A 413 -48.44 9.40 30.11
N THR A 414 -48.63 9.33 31.42
CA THR A 414 -47.65 8.71 32.35
C THR A 414 -48.25 7.66 33.28
N GLN A 415 -49.57 7.48 33.27
CA GLN A 415 -50.27 6.61 34.22
C GLN A 415 -51.17 5.62 33.49
N ASN A 416 -51.37 4.46 34.13
CA ASN A 416 -52.27 3.39 33.68
C ASN A 416 -51.97 2.82 32.28
N ILE A 417 -50.76 3.05 31.76
CA ILE A 417 -50.29 2.45 30.51
C ILE A 417 -49.73 1.06 30.83
N THR A 418 -50.18 0.05 30.10
CA THR A 418 -49.58 -1.28 30.15
C THR A 418 -48.71 -1.49 28.93
N GLU A 419 -47.42 -1.78 29.14
CA GLU A 419 -46.48 -2.11 28.06
C GLU A 419 -46.07 -3.58 28.09
N THR A 420 -45.85 -4.16 26.92
CA THR A 420 -45.24 -5.48 26.77
C THR A 420 -44.32 -5.48 25.57
N THR A 421 -43.07 -5.91 25.75
CA THR A 421 -42.08 -5.98 24.67
C THR A 421 -41.85 -7.42 24.24
N THR A 422 -42.01 -7.71 22.95
CA THR A 422 -41.74 -9.03 22.37
C THR A 422 -40.90 -8.84 21.10
N SER A 423 -39.72 -9.46 21.04
CA SER A 423 -38.86 -9.47 19.84
C SER A 423 -38.60 -8.10 19.21
N GLY A 424 -38.44 -7.05 20.02
CA GLY A 424 -38.19 -5.68 19.56
C GLY A 424 -39.43 -4.84 19.22
N GLU A 425 -40.63 -5.41 19.31
CA GLU A 425 -41.90 -4.69 19.28
C GLU A 425 -42.36 -4.38 20.71
N THR A 426 -42.63 -3.13 21.03
CA THR A 426 -43.28 -2.74 22.28
C THR A 426 -44.74 -2.39 22.02
N THR A 427 -45.65 -3.15 22.61
CA THR A 427 -47.09 -2.86 22.58
C THR A 427 -47.47 -2.12 23.85
N ALA A 428 -48.08 -0.95 23.72
CA ALA A 428 -48.63 -0.15 24.79
C ALA A 428 -50.16 -0.02 24.65
N ILE A 429 -50.89 -0.13 25.75
CA ILE A 429 -52.32 0.17 25.80
C ILE A 429 -52.50 1.51 26.52
N LEU A 430 -53.03 2.49 25.80
CA LEU A 430 -53.33 3.83 26.30
C LEU A 430 -54.81 3.91 26.70
N PRO A 431 -55.14 4.07 27.99
CA PRO A 431 -56.51 4.26 28.44
C PRO A 431 -56.91 5.75 28.43
N GLY A 432 -58.18 6.02 28.75
CA GLY A 432 -58.60 7.41 29.03
C GLY A 432 -59.05 8.19 27.79
N ILE A 433 -59.23 7.53 26.65
CA ILE A 433 -59.49 8.19 25.37
C ILE A 433 -60.99 8.51 25.25
N SER A 434 -61.32 9.75 24.90
CA SER A 434 -62.69 10.25 24.76
C SER A 434 -63.05 10.51 23.30
N VAL A 435 -64.34 10.54 22.95
CA VAL A 435 -64.75 10.94 21.60
C VAL A 435 -64.84 12.47 21.54
N LEU A 436 -63.92 13.09 20.79
CA LEU A 436 -63.97 14.52 20.50
C LEU A 436 -64.90 14.78 19.31
N LYS A 437 -65.78 15.78 19.44
CA LYS A 437 -66.64 16.27 18.36
C LYS A 437 -66.48 17.77 18.19
N ASP A 438 -66.53 18.24 16.94
CA ASP A 438 -66.57 19.67 16.66
C ASP A 438 -67.96 20.27 16.93
N VAL A 439 -68.10 21.58 16.71
CA VAL A 439 -69.36 22.32 16.90
C VAL A 439 -70.51 21.84 15.99
N ASN A 440 -70.20 21.06 14.95
CA ASN A 440 -71.15 20.48 14.00
C ASN A 440 -71.41 18.98 14.27
N GLY A 441 -70.80 18.40 15.30
CA GLY A 441 -70.94 16.99 15.66
C GLY A 441 -70.01 16.02 14.92
N LEU A 442 -69.03 16.50 14.15
CA LEU A 442 -68.05 15.68 13.43
C LEU A 442 -66.97 15.17 14.38
N ILE A 443 -66.59 13.89 14.27
CA ILE A 443 -65.54 13.28 15.10
C ILE A 443 -64.19 13.89 14.74
N ILE A 444 -63.47 14.38 15.76
CA ILE A 444 -62.11 14.91 15.63
C ILE A 444 -61.14 13.76 15.91
N PRO A 445 -60.21 13.44 14.99
CA PRO A 445 -59.20 12.40 15.23
C PRO A 445 -58.17 12.88 16.25
N HIS A 446 -57.80 11.99 17.17
CA HIS A 446 -56.70 12.24 18.10
C HIS A 446 -55.36 12.30 17.38
N GLN A 447 -54.52 13.23 17.80
CA GLN A 447 -53.13 13.31 17.38
C GLN A 447 -52.26 12.49 18.32
N ILE A 448 -51.66 11.42 17.80
CA ILE A 448 -50.77 10.55 18.56
C ILE A 448 -49.33 10.90 18.21
N LYS A 449 -48.49 11.09 19.23
CA LYS A 449 -47.04 11.19 19.08
C LYS A 449 -46.38 10.24 20.06
N VAL A 450 -45.39 9.51 19.57
CA VAL A 450 -44.53 8.64 20.38
C VAL A 450 -43.11 9.21 20.33
N THR A 451 -42.45 9.31 21.48
CA THR A 451 -41.01 9.61 21.54
C THR A 451 -40.25 8.58 22.34
N ASP A 452 -38.96 8.41 22.05
CA ASP A 452 -38.07 7.55 22.83
C ASP A 452 -37.37 8.28 24.00
N ALA A 453 -36.35 7.66 24.59
CA ALA A 453 -35.58 8.22 25.71
C ALA A 453 -34.84 9.52 25.36
N GLU A 454 -34.43 9.69 24.11
CA GLU A 454 -33.70 10.87 23.61
C GLU A 454 -34.65 11.92 23.01
N ASN A 455 -35.97 11.72 23.14
CA ASN A 455 -37.03 12.51 22.54
C ASN A 455 -37.10 12.43 21.00
N CYS A 456 -36.55 11.38 20.41
CA CYS A 456 -36.68 11.10 18.99
C CYS A 456 -38.09 10.62 18.67
N PHE A 457 -38.61 10.98 17.49
CA PHE A 457 -39.92 10.57 17.00
C PHE A 457 -39.82 10.13 15.54
N GLU A 458 -40.85 9.42 15.07
CA GLU A 458 -40.98 9.04 13.66
C GLU A 458 -41.06 10.31 12.79
N LYS A 459 -40.09 10.47 11.87
CA LYS A 459 -39.98 11.63 10.98
C LYS A 459 -40.79 11.46 9.70
#